data_AF-A0A7S1X3L1-F1
#
_entry.id   AF-A0A7S1X3L1-F1
#
_cell.length_a   1.000
_cell.length_b   1.000
_cell.length_c   1.000
_cell.angle_alpha   90.00
_cell.angle_beta   90.00
_cell.angle_gamma   90.00
#
_symmetry.space_group_name_H-M   'P 1'
#
loop_
_entity.id
_entity.type
_entity.pdbx_description
1 polymer ?
#
loop_
_entity_poly.entity_id
_entity_poly.type
_entity_poly.pdbx_seq_one_letter_code
_entity_poly.pdbx_strand_id
1 'polypeptide(L)'
;PGLDTCAAPAFTPQEKDSLTSMISADGFPTVSSVSAIADKVGADIVRCADDSSSSSSGSTVVSFAAFPGLHILPGFLTPEEQRELAVMCLEEFPEPPSHSNHTVHLGPLQGLWGAARSGLRLHPPRKGEK
;
A
#
# COMPACT_ATOMS: atom_id res chain seq x y z
N PRO A 1 3.20 35.19 -10.16
CA PRO A 1 2.45 35.74 -9.02
C PRO A 1 1.37 34.74 -8.57
N GLY A 2 1.57 34.15 -7.38
CA GLY A 2 0.56 33.36 -6.66
C GLY A 2 0.58 31.85 -6.94
N LEU A 3 1.46 31.12 -6.27
CA LEU A 3 1.21 29.72 -5.91
C LEU A 3 1.37 29.63 -4.40
N ASP A 4 0.24 29.54 -3.72
CA ASP A 4 0.14 29.27 -2.29
C ASP A 4 0.68 27.87 -2.01
N THR A 5 1.80 27.81 -1.31
CA THR A 5 2.32 26.61 -0.68
C THR A 5 1.38 26.25 0.47
N CYS A 6 0.59 25.19 0.29
CA CYS A 6 -0.08 24.53 1.40
C CYS A 6 0.98 23.97 2.35
N ALA A 7 1.27 24.70 3.43
CA ALA A 7 2.06 24.20 4.54
C ALA A 7 1.29 23.06 5.21
N ALA A 8 1.82 21.84 5.11
CA ALA A 8 1.34 20.73 5.93
C ALA A 8 1.52 21.07 7.42
N PRO A 9 0.55 20.77 8.31
CA PRO A 9 0.76 20.95 9.73
C PRO A 9 1.89 20.02 10.19
N ALA A 10 2.98 20.63 10.67
CA ALA A 10 4.09 19.92 11.28
C ALA A 10 3.61 19.28 12.59
N PHE A 11 3.50 17.95 12.60
CA PHE A 11 3.26 17.20 13.84
C PHE A 11 4.37 17.48 14.85
N THR A 12 3.97 17.79 16.08
CA THR A 12 4.89 18.08 17.18
C THR A 12 5.72 16.84 17.53
N PRO A 13 6.98 16.98 17.98
CA PRO A 13 7.86 15.84 18.29
C PRO A 13 7.26 14.85 19.30
N GLN A 14 6.39 15.32 20.20
CA GLN A 14 5.78 14.53 21.26
C GLN A 14 4.72 13.52 20.75
N GLU A 15 4.08 13.76 19.59
CA GLU A 15 3.14 12.81 18.98
C GLU A 15 3.84 11.67 18.23
N LYS A 16 5.07 11.90 17.75
CA LYS A 16 5.86 10.87 17.05
C LYS A 16 6.34 9.77 17.98
N ASP A 17 6.68 10.10 19.22
CA ASP A 17 7.19 9.12 20.19
C ASP A 17 6.09 8.15 20.65
N SER A 18 4.83 8.62 20.70
CA SER A 18 3.69 7.78 21.07
C SER A 18 3.22 6.85 19.95
N LEU A 19 3.47 7.19 18.69
CA LEU A 19 3.21 6.30 17.54
C LEU A 19 4.36 5.29 17.34
N THR A 20 5.59 5.68 17.66
CA THR A 20 6.77 4.81 17.49
C THR A 20 6.78 3.68 18.52
N SER A 21 6.20 3.87 19.72
CA SER A 21 6.15 2.83 20.76
C SER A 21 5.08 1.75 20.55
N MET A 22 4.21 1.88 19.53
CA MET A 22 3.16 0.89 19.22
C MET A 22 3.53 -0.05 18.06
N ILE A 23 4.68 0.17 17.43
CA ILE A 23 5.22 -0.71 16.39
C ILE A 23 6.13 -1.71 17.10
N SER A 24 5.61 -2.93 17.32
CA SER A 24 6.43 -4.04 17.80
C SER A 24 7.58 -4.29 16.82
N ALA A 25 8.68 -4.89 17.29
CA ALA A 25 9.93 -5.10 16.56
C ALA A 25 9.80 -5.84 15.21
N ASP A 26 8.62 -6.40 14.90
CA ASP A 26 8.30 -7.14 13.68
C ASP A 26 7.54 -6.34 12.62
N GLY A 27 7.34 -5.02 12.80
CA GLY A 27 6.80 -4.14 11.74
C GLY A 27 5.31 -4.30 11.40
N PHE A 28 4.59 -5.18 12.09
CA PHE A 28 3.14 -5.35 11.94
C PHE A 28 2.38 -4.86 13.19
N PRO A 29 1.25 -4.13 13.02
CA PRO A 29 0.42 -3.74 14.15
C PRO A 29 -0.16 -4.99 14.82
N THR A 30 0.11 -5.15 16.12
CA THR A 30 -0.47 -6.22 16.93
C THR A 30 -1.98 -5.98 17.08
N VAL A 31 -2.76 -7.05 17.26
CA VAL A 31 -4.24 -7.02 17.33
C VAL A 31 -4.77 -6.04 18.40
N SER A 32 -4.03 -5.85 19.50
CA SER A 32 -4.35 -4.87 20.55
C SER A 32 -4.23 -3.41 20.10
N SER A 33 -3.37 -3.10 19.13
CA SER A 33 -3.22 -1.76 18.56
C SER A 33 -4.38 -1.43 17.61
N VAL A 34 -4.93 -2.42 16.92
CA VAL A 34 -6.05 -2.23 15.99
C VAL A 34 -7.34 -1.90 16.74
N SER A 35 -7.61 -2.53 17.88
CA SER A 35 -8.75 -2.18 18.75
C SER A 35 -8.67 -0.77 19.31
N ALA A 36 -7.48 -0.35 19.76
CA ALA A 36 -7.29 1.00 20.30
C ALA A 36 -7.53 2.09 19.23
N ILE A 37 -7.20 1.81 17.97
CA ILE A 37 -7.47 2.73 16.84
C ILE A 37 -8.96 2.71 16.47
N ALA A 38 -9.58 1.54 16.45
CA ALA A 38 -10.99 1.40 16.09
C ALA A 38 -11.91 2.20 17.03
N ASP A 39 -11.68 2.12 18.34
CA ASP A 39 -12.47 2.88 19.34
C ASP A 39 -12.32 4.40 19.16
N LYS A 40 -11.14 4.87 18.74
CA LYS A 40 -10.87 6.30 18.51
C LYS A 40 -11.51 6.83 17.23
N VAL A 41 -11.71 5.96 16.23
CA VAL A 41 -12.23 6.33 14.90
C VAL A 41 -13.73 5.98 14.75
N GLY A 42 -14.34 5.33 15.75
CA GLY A 42 -15.72 4.88 15.69
C GLY A 42 -15.90 3.73 14.69
N ALA A 43 -14.95 2.81 14.66
CA ALA A 43 -14.95 1.65 13.78
C ALA A 43 -15.35 0.39 14.55
N ASP A 44 -16.17 -0.46 13.92
CA ASP A 44 -16.57 -1.76 14.43
C ASP A 44 -15.61 -2.83 13.90
N ILE A 45 -14.98 -3.57 14.81
CA ILE A 45 -14.09 -4.68 14.46
C ILE A 45 -14.90 -5.97 14.38
N VAL A 46 -14.95 -6.55 13.19
CA VAL A 46 -15.49 -7.88 12.93
C VAL A 46 -14.31 -8.85 12.77
N ARG A 47 -14.28 -9.90 13.58
CA ARG A 47 -13.32 -11.00 13.41
C ARG A 47 -13.99 -12.08 12.56
N CYS A 48 -13.38 -12.40 11.42
CA CYS A 48 -13.79 -13.55 10.65
C CYS A 48 -13.24 -14.81 11.35
N ALA A 49 -14.09 -15.82 11.53
CA ALA A 49 -13.64 -17.10 12.06
C ALA A 49 -12.92 -17.87 10.95
N ASP A 50 -11.68 -18.26 11.21
CA ASP A 50 -10.93 -19.12 10.29
C ASP A 50 -11.30 -20.58 10.57
N ASP A 51 -12.12 -21.20 9.69
CA ASP A 51 -12.38 -22.64 9.71
C ASP A 51 -11.24 -23.39 9.01
N SER A 52 -10.01 -23.37 9.54
CA SER A 52 -8.93 -24.29 9.11
C SER A 52 -7.72 -24.26 10.03
N SER A 53 -7.30 -25.45 10.47
CA SER A 53 -6.22 -25.77 11.39
C SER A 53 -4.79 -25.50 10.87
N SER A 54 -4.49 -24.26 10.48
CA SER A 54 -3.12 -23.80 10.30
C SER A 54 -2.97 -22.45 11.01
N SER A 55 -1.77 -22.17 11.49
CA SER A 55 -1.41 -21.00 12.31
C SER A 55 -1.50 -19.67 11.53
N SER A 56 -2.65 -19.37 10.91
CA SER A 56 -2.94 -18.11 10.24
C SER A 56 -3.48 -17.10 11.24
N SER A 57 -2.88 -15.93 11.26
CA SER A 57 -3.35 -14.76 11.99
C SER A 57 -4.81 -14.49 11.60
N GLY A 58 -5.74 -14.65 12.56
CA GLY A 58 -7.17 -14.43 12.36
C GLY A 58 -7.47 -13.21 11.49
N SER A 59 -8.14 -13.42 10.37
CA SER A 59 -8.48 -12.35 9.44
C SER A 59 -9.42 -11.33 10.11
N THR A 60 -8.86 -10.17 10.46
CA THR A 60 -9.61 -9.09 11.12
C THR A 60 -10.12 -8.14 10.04
N VAL A 61 -11.40 -7.80 10.10
CA VAL A 61 -12.04 -6.82 9.22
C VAL A 61 -12.50 -5.65 10.07
N VAL A 62 -12.05 -4.45 9.73
CA VAL A 62 -12.49 -3.20 10.36
C VAL A 62 -13.53 -2.56 9.46
N SER A 63 -14.71 -2.29 10.01
CA SER A 63 -15.83 -1.63 9.32
C SER A 63 -16.18 -0.31 10.01
N PHE A 64 -16.76 0.64 9.29
CA PHE A 64 -17.07 1.96 9.83
C PHE A 64 -18.57 2.23 9.77
N ALA A 65 -19.22 2.40 10.92
CA ALA A 65 -20.66 2.70 10.97
C ALA A 65 -21.02 3.98 10.20
N ALA A 66 -20.11 4.98 10.22
CA ALA A 66 -20.28 6.23 9.49
C ALA A 66 -20.15 6.08 7.97
N PHE A 67 -19.53 5.00 7.47
CA PHE A 67 -19.26 4.77 6.05
C PHE A 67 -19.69 3.35 5.65
N PRO A 68 -21.01 3.11 5.49
CA PRO A 68 -21.51 1.80 5.10
C PRO A 68 -20.89 1.37 3.76
N GLY A 69 -20.32 0.16 3.72
CA GLY A 69 -19.63 -0.40 2.56
C GLY A 69 -18.10 -0.21 2.56
N LEU A 70 -17.55 0.56 3.51
CA LEU A 70 -16.10 0.67 3.69
C LEU A 70 -15.58 -0.43 4.65
N HIS A 71 -14.67 -1.25 4.15
CA HIS A 71 -14.00 -2.30 4.92
C HIS A 71 -12.49 -2.20 4.75
N ILE A 72 -11.75 -2.35 5.85
CA ILE A 72 -10.28 -2.40 5.87
C ILE A 72 -9.85 -3.77 6.42
N LEU A 73 -8.94 -4.44 5.70
CA LEU A 73 -8.42 -5.75 6.06
C LEU A 73 -6.92 -5.63 6.37
N PRO A 74 -6.53 -5.27 7.61
CA PRO A 74 -5.14 -5.13 7.97
C PRO A 74 -4.43 -6.50 7.93
N GLY A 75 -3.29 -6.56 7.24
CA GLY A 75 -2.44 -7.76 7.24
C GLY A 75 -3.13 -9.01 6.67
N PHE A 76 -4.09 -8.83 5.76
CA PHE A 76 -4.86 -9.95 5.19
C PHE A 76 -4.00 -10.95 4.42
N LEU A 77 -2.91 -10.46 3.82
CA LEU A 77 -1.99 -11.28 3.06
C LEU A 77 -0.78 -11.65 3.91
N THR A 78 -0.34 -12.90 3.78
CA THR A 78 0.94 -13.37 4.32
C THR A 78 2.11 -12.61 3.67
N PRO A 79 3.28 -12.52 4.34
CA PRO A 79 4.47 -11.92 3.75
C PRO A 79 4.87 -12.55 2.40
N GLU A 80 4.65 -13.85 2.25
CA GLU A 80 4.94 -14.60 1.02
C GLU A 80 4.04 -14.16 -0.13
N GLU A 81 2.73 -14.04 0.11
CA GLU A 81 1.75 -13.55 -0.87
C GLU A 81 2.00 -12.08 -1.23
N GLN A 82 2.35 -11.24 -0.25
CA GLN A 82 2.71 -9.84 -0.49
C GLN A 82 3.93 -9.75 -1.41
N ARG A 83 4.94 -10.58 -1.19
CA ARG A 83 6.14 -10.63 -2.02
C ARG A 83 5.81 -11.09 -3.44
N GLU A 84 4.96 -12.11 -3.59
CA GLU A 84 4.54 -12.61 -4.90
C GLU A 84 3.78 -11.54 -5.69
N LEU A 85 2.81 -10.86 -5.07
CA LEU A 85 2.12 -9.73 -5.68
C LEU A 85 3.09 -8.61 -6.06
N ALA A 86 4.07 -8.30 -5.21
CA ALA A 86 5.08 -7.27 -5.51
C ALA A 86 5.93 -7.65 -6.73
N VAL A 87 6.33 -8.92 -6.86
CA VAL A 87 7.04 -9.41 -8.05
C VAL A 87 6.16 -9.27 -9.30
N MET A 88 4.91 -9.73 -9.26
CA MET A 88 4.00 -9.60 -10.40
C MET A 88 3.75 -8.13 -10.80
N CYS A 89 3.62 -7.23 -9.82
CA CYS A 89 3.47 -5.78 -10.08
C CYS A 89 4.66 -5.17 -10.82
N LEU A 90 5.86 -5.73 -10.66
CA LEU A 90 7.08 -5.22 -11.26
C LEU A 90 7.43 -5.93 -12.58
N GLU A 91 7.19 -7.24 -12.66
CA GLU A 91 7.66 -8.08 -13.76
C GLU A 91 6.59 -8.43 -14.79
N GLU A 92 5.33 -8.57 -14.39
CA GLU A 92 4.29 -9.15 -15.24
C GLU A 92 3.20 -8.13 -15.61
N PHE A 93 2.61 -7.45 -14.64
CA PHE A 93 1.52 -6.49 -14.90
C PHE A 93 1.91 -5.30 -15.79
N PRO A 94 3.16 -4.80 -15.77
CA PRO A 94 3.57 -3.73 -16.69
C PRO A 94 3.80 -4.21 -18.12
N GLU A 95 3.90 -5.52 -18.36
CA GLU A 95 4.17 -6.06 -19.69
C GLU A 95 2.91 -5.97 -20.59
N PRO A 96 3.08 -5.84 -21.92
CA PRO A 96 1.97 -5.85 -22.85
C PRO A 96 1.14 -7.16 -22.72
N PRO A 97 -0.21 -7.10 -22.81
CA PRO A 97 -1.04 -6.02 -23.37
C PRO A 97 -1.49 -4.96 -22.36
N SER A 98 -0.99 -4.97 -21.13
CA SER A 98 -1.36 -3.97 -20.13
C SER A 98 -0.93 -2.57 -20.56
N HIS A 99 -1.80 -1.60 -20.34
CA HIS A 99 -1.50 -0.19 -20.57
C HIS A 99 -1.12 0.49 -19.25
N SER A 100 -0.02 1.23 -19.27
CA SER A 100 0.39 2.08 -18.15
C SER A 100 0.70 3.50 -18.65
N ASN A 101 1.08 4.38 -17.74
CA ASN A 101 1.36 5.79 -18.04
C ASN A 101 2.42 5.98 -19.15
N HIS A 102 3.44 5.12 -19.23
CA HIS A 102 4.47 5.24 -20.26
C HIS A 102 3.99 4.81 -21.65
N THR A 103 2.99 3.92 -21.73
CA THR A 103 2.49 3.37 -22.99
C THR A 103 1.91 4.44 -23.91
N VAL A 104 1.37 5.53 -23.34
CA VAL A 104 0.80 6.67 -24.08
C VAL A 104 1.85 7.37 -24.95
N HIS A 105 3.10 7.42 -24.50
CA HIS A 105 4.17 8.19 -25.14
C HIS A 105 5.19 7.32 -25.87
N LEU A 106 5.45 6.11 -25.37
CA LEU A 106 6.52 5.24 -25.87
C LEU A 106 5.97 4.00 -26.58
N GLY A 107 4.66 3.78 -26.56
CA GLY A 107 4.05 2.52 -27.01
C GLY A 107 4.31 1.37 -26.03
N PRO A 108 3.94 0.13 -26.39
CA PRO A 108 4.16 -1.05 -25.56
C PRO A 108 5.66 -1.35 -25.48
N LEU A 109 6.22 -1.30 -24.26
CA LEU A 109 7.60 -1.67 -23.98
C LEU A 109 7.61 -3.05 -23.30
N GLN A 110 8.49 -3.93 -23.77
CA GLN A 110 8.69 -5.25 -23.17
C GLN A 110 9.98 -5.31 -22.37
N GLY A 111 10.00 -6.15 -21.34
CA GLY A 111 11.17 -6.39 -20.51
C GLY A 111 11.57 -5.18 -19.67
N LEU A 112 10.61 -4.37 -19.23
CA LEU A 112 10.86 -3.13 -18.46
C LEU A 112 11.67 -3.40 -17.20
N TRP A 113 11.34 -4.47 -16.49
CA TRP A 113 12.06 -4.86 -15.28
C TRP A 113 13.51 -5.30 -15.57
N GLY A 114 13.72 -6.07 -16.63
CA GLY A 114 15.07 -6.49 -17.06
C GLY A 114 15.94 -5.30 -17.47
N ALA A 115 15.36 -4.32 -18.17
CA ALA A 115 16.03 -3.08 -18.53
C ALA A 115 16.39 -2.26 -17.29
N ALA A 116 15.47 -2.12 -16.34
CA ALA A 116 15.71 -1.41 -15.07
C ALA A 116 16.83 -2.07 -14.25
N ARG A 117 16.84 -3.41 -14.14
CA ARG A 117 17.93 -4.17 -13.49
C ARG A 117 19.28 -3.99 -14.17
N SER A 118 19.28 -3.71 -15.47
CA SER A 118 20.48 -3.41 -16.25
C SER A 118 20.93 -1.94 -16.13
N GLY A 119 20.24 -1.14 -15.30
CA GLY A 119 20.56 0.28 -15.07
C GLY A 119 20.00 1.22 -16.15
N LEU A 120 19.19 0.72 -17.08
CA LEU A 120 18.55 1.56 -18.10
C LEU A 120 17.44 2.41 -17.48
N ARG A 121 17.26 3.61 -18.03
CA ARG A 121 16.24 4.56 -17.59
C ARG A 121 15.43 5.04 -18.78
N LEU A 122 14.12 5.19 -18.56
CA LEU A 122 13.26 5.82 -19.55
C LEU A 122 13.53 7.31 -19.57
N HIS A 123 13.78 7.85 -20.76
CA HIS A 123 13.82 9.28 -20.99
C HIS A 123 12.44 9.73 -21.46
N PRO A 124 11.85 10.78 -20.86
CA PRO A 124 10.62 11.36 -21.38
C PRO A 124 10.89 11.90 -22.79
N PRO A 125 9.91 11.82 -23.72
CA PRO A 125 10.07 12.37 -25.05
C PRO A 125 10.40 13.85 -24.97
N ARG A 126 11.37 14.31 -25.77
CA ARG A 126 11.73 15.73 -25.80
C ARG A 126 10.56 16.50 -26.40
N LYS A 127 10.28 17.68 -25.83
CA LYS A 127 9.20 18.56 -26.29
C LYS A 127 9.44 18.93 -27.75
N GLY A 128 8.74 18.28 -28.69
CA GLY A 128 8.86 18.52 -30.14
C GLY A 128 9.13 17.28 -31.00
N GLU A 129 9.42 16.12 -30.42
CA GLU A 129 9.55 14.86 -31.17
C GLU A 129 8.18 14.15 -31.19
N LYS A 130 7.64 13.92 -32.38
CA LYS A 130 6.45 13.11 -32.65
C LYS A 130 6.84 11.92 -33.50
#